data_AF-A0A527Y8E6-F1
#
_entry.id   AF-A0A527Y8E6-F1
#
_cell.length_a   1.000
_cell.length_b   1.000
_cell.length_c   1.000
_cell.angle_alpha   90.00
_cell.angle_beta   90.00
_cell.angle_gamma   90.00
#
_symmetry.space_group_name_H-M   'P 1'
#
loop_
_entity.id
_entity.type
_entity.pdbx_description
1 polymer ?
#
loop_
_entity_poly.entity_id
_entity_poly.type
_entity_poly.pdbx_seq_one_letter_code
_entity_poly.pdbx_strand_id
1 'polypeptide(L)' 'LFVSAQTVFAHEFRVGDLEIVHPWSRATPPGAKVAGGYFTVTNTGSSPDRLLSISSEISAKAELHEMGVKDGVM' A
#
# COMPACT_ATOMS: atom_id res chain seq x y z
N LEU A 1 31.72 -9.44 24.62
CA LEU A 1 31.27 -8.81 23.35
C LEU A 1 29.78 -9.10 23.23
N PHE A 2 28.89 -8.17 23.62
CA PHE A 2 27.45 -8.36 23.50
C PHE A 2 27.00 -7.79 22.15
N VAL A 3 26.49 -8.65 21.27
CA VAL A 3 25.83 -8.24 20.03
C VAL A 3 24.34 -8.08 20.34
N SER A 4 23.83 -6.85 20.24
CA SER A 4 22.39 -6.58 20.30
C SER A 4 21.75 -6.91 18.95
N ALA A 5 20.77 -7.81 18.93
CA ALA A 5 19.92 -8.03 17.76
C ALA A 5 18.95 -6.85 17.62
N GLN A 6 19.01 -6.12 16.51
CA GLN A 6 18.02 -5.10 16.20
C GLN A 6 16.83 -5.74 15.49
N THR A 7 15.62 -5.38 15.91
CA THR A 7 14.39 -5.75 15.22
C THR A 7 14.38 -5.10 13.85
N VAL A 8 14.39 -5.90 12.80
CA VAL A 8 14.17 -5.41 11.44
C VAL A 8 12.67 -5.21 11.27
N PHE A 9 12.24 -3.96 11.10
CA PHE A 9 10.86 -3.67 10.74
C PHE A 9 10.67 -3.96 9.25
N ALA A 10 10.15 -5.13 8.91
CA ALA A 10 9.67 -5.39 7.56
C ALA A 10 8.56 -4.38 7.22
N HIS A 11 8.52 -3.88 5.99
CA HIS A 11 7.48 -2.94 5.52
C HIS A 11 6.13 -3.64 5.28
N GLU A 12 5.76 -4.57 6.18
CA GLU A 12 4.54 -5.36 6.14
C GLU A 12 3.67 -4.97 7.33
N PHE A 13 2.38 -4.76 7.07
CA PHE A 13 1.39 -4.39 8.06
C PHE A 13 0.23 -5.39 8.00
N ARG A 14 -0.26 -5.81 9.17
CA ARG A 14 -1.42 -6.71 9.28
C ARG A 14 -2.55 -6.05 10.05
N VAL A 15 -3.77 -6.16 9.54
CA VAL A 15 -5.00 -5.72 10.21
C VAL A 15 -6.06 -6.80 10.00
N GLY A 16 -6.34 -7.58 11.04
CA GLY A 16 -7.16 -8.78 10.90
C GLY A 16 -6.56 -9.73 9.86
N ASP A 17 -7.37 -10.12 8.87
CA ASP A 17 -6.97 -11.00 7.75
C ASP A 17 -6.43 -10.24 6.53
N LEU A 18 -6.14 -8.94 6.65
CA LEU A 18 -5.54 -8.14 5.59
C LEU A 18 -4.04 -7.99 5.80
N GLU A 19 -3.27 -8.35 4.78
CA GLU A 19 -1.83 -8.11 4.70
C GLU A 19 -1.55 -6.99 3.72
N ILE A 20 -0.82 -5.95 4.16
CA ILE A 20 -0.42 -4.80 3.36
C ILE A 20 1.09 -4.80 3.24
N VAL A 21 1.60 -4.89 2.03
CA VAL A 21 3.03 -5.10 1.77
C VAL A 21 3.63 -3.93 1.01
N HIS A 22 4.76 -3.45 1.56
CA HIS A 22 5.67 -2.48 0.97
C HIS A 22 4.99 -1.24 0.36
N PRO A 23 4.23 -0.43 1.14
CA PRO A 23 3.72 0.83 0.63
C PRO A 23 4.85 1.78 0.26
N TRP A 24 4.78 2.37 -0.93
CA TRP A 24 5.79 3.31 -1.42
C TRP A 24 5.21 4.31 -2.41
N SER A 25 5.92 5.42 -2.61
CA SER A 25 5.65 6.39 -3.66
C SER A 25 6.95 6.71 -4.37
N ARG A 26 6.91 6.95 -5.68
CA ARG A 26 8.07 7.48 -6.39
C ARG A 26 8.19 8.98 -6.10
N ALA A 27 9.43 9.47 -5.99
CA ALA A 27 9.69 10.90 -5.93
C ALA A 27 9.14 11.59 -7.19
N THR A 28 8.45 12.71 -7.00
CA THR A 28 7.86 13.47 -8.11
C THR A 28 8.94 14.30 -8.82
N PRO A 29 8.91 14.38 -10.17
CA PRO A 29 9.77 15.30 -10.90
C PRO A 29 9.49 16.76 -10.49
N PRO A 30 10.48 17.67 -10.63
CA PRO A 30 10.27 19.09 -10.37
C PRO A 30 9.04 19.66 -11.11
N GLY A 31 8.15 20.31 -10.38
CA GLY A 31 6.93 20.93 -10.92
C GLY A 31 5.72 20.00 -11.08
N ALA A 32 5.86 18.69 -10.90
CA ALA A 32 4.72 17.76 -10.91
C ALA A 32 3.87 17.92 -9.64
N LYS A 33 2.56 18.03 -9.80
CA LYS A 33 1.60 18.24 -8.70
C LYS A 33 0.92 16.95 -8.20
N VAL A 34 1.13 15.84 -8.88
CA VAL A 34 0.50 14.54 -8.60
C VAL A 34 1.60 13.49 -8.43
N ALA A 35 1.48 12.68 -7.37
CA ALA A 35 2.35 11.55 -7.09
C ALA A 35 1.57 10.24 -7.23
N GLY A 36 2.26 9.17 -7.62
CA GLY A 36 1.72 7.81 -7.62
C GLY A 36 2.15 7.07 -6.36
N GLY A 37 1.18 6.59 -5.58
CA GLY A 37 1.40 5.68 -4.45
C GLY A 37 1.04 4.25 -4.85
N TYR A 38 1.84 3.29 -4.38
CA TYR A 38 1.70 1.87 -4.68
C TYR A 38 1.85 1.05 -3.41
N PHE A 39 1.07 0.00 -3.30
CA PHE A 39 1.12 -0.98 -2.22
C PHE A 39 0.41 -2.24 -2.70
N THR A 40 0.69 -3.37 -2.07
CA THR A 40 -0.06 -4.61 -2.28
C THR A 40 -0.95 -4.86 -1.07
N VAL A 41 -2.21 -5.21 -1.29
CA VAL A 41 -3.09 -5.74 -0.25
C VAL A 41 -3.51 -7.15 -0.62
N THR A 42 -3.41 -8.07 0.33
CA THR A 42 -3.91 -9.43 0.22
C THR A 42 -4.92 -9.66 1.33
N ASN A 43 -6.13 -10.07 0.96
CA ASN A 43 -7.13 -10.55 1.91
C ASN A 43 -6.99 -12.08 2.02
N THR A 44 -6.58 -12.57 3.18
CA THR A 44 -6.45 -14.01 3.48
C THR A 44 -7.67 -14.59 4.19
N GLY A 45 -8.71 -13.78 4.41
CA GLY A 45 -9.95 -14.16 5.08
C GLY A 45 -10.95 -14.84 4.16
N SER A 46 -12.04 -15.34 4.75
CA SER A 46 -13.11 -16.03 4.01
C SER A 46 -14.20 -15.11 3.49
N SER A 47 -14.13 -13.81 3.77
CA SER A 47 -15.15 -12.82 3.39
C SER A 47 -14.54 -11.71 2.53
N PRO A 48 -15.27 -11.23 1.50
CA PRO A 48 -14.81 -10.10 0.70
C PRO A 48 -14.61 -8.85 1.56
N ASP A 49 -13.62 -8.04 1.18
CA ASP A 49 -13.36 -6.73 1.77
C ASP A 49 -13.24 -5.68 0.65
N ARG A 50 -13.32 -4.40 1.02
CA ARG A 50 -13.27 -3.27 0.10
C ARG A 50 -12.44 -2.14 0.68
N LEU A 51 -11.41 -1.74 -0.07
CA LEU A 51 -10.66 -0.53 0.21
C LEU A 51 -11.52 0.71 -0.13
N LEU A 52 -11.88 1.49 0.89
CA LEU A 52 -12.77 2.65 0.73
C LEU A 52 -12.03 3.98 0.56
N SER A 53 -10.84 4.11 1.16
CA SER A 53 -10.10 5.38 1.17
C SER A 53 -8.62 5.18 1.44
N ILE A 54 -7.82 6.17 1.05
CA ILE A 54 -6.40 6.29 1.39
C ILE A 54 -6.17 7.73 1.87
N SER A 55 -5.25 7.90 2.81
CA SER A 55 -4.73 9.21 3.23
C SER A 55 -3.20 9.20 3.26
N SER A 56 -2.57 10.35 3.06
CA SER A 56 -1.12 10.49 3.15
C SER A 56 -0.75 11.88 3.64
N GLU A 57 0.34 12.00 4.38
CA GLU A 57 0.83 13.30 4.87
C GLU A 57 1.40 14.18 3.76
N ILE A 58 1.81 13.59 2.63
CA ILE A 58 2.44 14.31 1.51
C ILE A 58 1.43 14.93 0.54
N SER A 59 0.12 14.68 0.72
CA SER A 59 -0.94 15.17 -0.16
C SER A 59 -2.21 15.52 0.61
N ALA A 60 -2.89 16.58 0.21
CA ALA A 60 -4.20 16.94 0.77
C ALA A 60 -5.33 16.00 0.34
N LYS A 61 -5.16 15.24 -0.76
CA LYS A 61 -6.14 14.31 -1.31
C LYS A 61 -5.47 13.07 -1.89
N ALA A 62 -6.12 11.92 -1.76
CA ALA A 62 -5.77 10.71 -2.49
C ALA A 62 -6.98 10.21 -3.28
N GLU A 63 -6.71 9.61 -4.44
CA GLU A 63 -7.71 9.01 -5.31
C GLU A 63 -7.29 7.56 -5.61
N LEU A 64 -8.26 6.65 -5.67
CA LEU A 64 -8.04 5.24 -5.96
C LEU A 64 -8.17 5.00 -7.46
N HIS A 65 -7.13 4.42 -8.06
CA HIS A 65 -7.14 4.01 -9.46
C HIS A 65 -7.20 2.49 -9.51
N GLU A 66 -8.38 1.94 -9.83
CA GLU A 66 -8.60 0.51 -9.94
C GLU A 66 -8.49 0.08 -11.42
N MET A 67 -7.63 -0.91 -11.67
CA MET A 67 -7.60 -1.66 -12.91
C MET A 67 -7.59 -3.13 -12.54
N GLY A 68 -8.54 -3.90 -13.06
CA GLY A 68 -8.67 -5.31 -12.73
C GLY A 68 -8.94 -6.11 -13.99
N VAL A 69 -8.27 -7.24 -14.15
CA VAL A 69 -8.64 -8.20 -15.20
C VAL A 69 -9.63 -9.17 -14.61
N LYS A 70 -10.88 -9.12 -15.07
CA LYS A 70 -11.93 -10.06 -14.69
C LYS A 70 -12.24 -10.95 -15.88
N ASP A 71 -12.13 -12.27 -15.68
CA ASP A 71 -12.43 -13.27 -16.71
C ASP A 71 -11.66 -13.05 -18.04
N GLY A 72 -10.44 -12.52 -17.94
CA GLY A 72 -9.57 -12.24 -19.09
C GLY A 72 -9.81 -10.89 -19.77
N VAL A 73 -10.70 -10.04 -19.24
CA VAL A 73 -10.99 -8.69 -19.76
C VAL A 73 -10.57 -7.64 -18.74
N MET A 74 -9.87 -6.59 -19.21
CA MET A 74 -9.44 -5.43 -18.42
C MET A 74 -10.58 -4.43 -18.21
#